data_AF-A0A0Q9WCE6-F1
#
_entry.id   AF-A0A0Q9WCE6-F1
#
_cell.length_a   1.000
_cell.length_b   1.000
_cell.length_c   1.000
_cell.angle_alpha   90.00
_cell.angle_beta   90.00
_cell.angle_gamma   90.00
#
_symmetry.space_group_name_H-M   'P 1'
#
loop_
_entity.id
_entity.type
_entity.pdbx_description
1 polymer ?
#
loop_
_entity_poly.entity_id
_entity_poly.type
_entity_poly.pdbx_seq_one_letter_code
_entity_poly.pdbx_strand_id
1 'polypeptide(L)'
;MLLYSRSYVALPHDKVQERSIALANRSATLYHMQKHSECLVDIRRALQLEYPKELIYKLYERQARCYMALKDYPRTISAFKKCITAMDDSTLPADRRSKLHLDAMTMIKMLEHDPRTAKQAARQLKLKNANVLEQAQTLPEEKEFVSSLVRIDQNAQEGRFARAAADVQVGQELLVEHPYVAVLLEKFAQTHCEYCFVRTVVPVACPGCSDVIYCSEQCQERASAKYHKYECGILPVIWRSGASINNHMALRIIASKPLDYFLQLKSSLDEELSLEQLLSLPKDDFRRVAHLERHEGQRQPSNFFQYVLMARFLTKCLQSTGYFGSEPQPEQVSAISALLLRSLQFIQFNTHEVAELHKFQAERREKSIFIGGAIYPTLALFNHSCDPGVVRYFRGTTIHINSVRPIEAGLPINENYGPIYTQDRREDRQARLKDLYWFECNCDACLESWPLFEELPRDIIRFRCEAPNNCAAIIEVPPTCNDFMIKCVTCGEITNILKGLKVMQDTEMMTRTAKRLYDTGDYSKALNKFVDLLRIMYEVLAPPFPDFCECQQHLKDCFLNLGNVYNLN
;
A
#
# COMPACT_ATOMS: atom_id res chain seq x y z
N MET A 1 11.86 24.26 -2.70
CA MET A 1 10.58 23.50 -2.69
C MET A 1 10.20 23.10 -1.27
N LEU A 2 11.03 22.29 -0.59
CA LEU A 2 10.76 21.80 0.78
C LEU A 2 10.38 22.91 1.78
N LEU A 3 11.12 24.02 1.77
CA LEU A 3 10.86 25.16 2.67
C LEU A 3 9.49 25.80 2.43
N TYR A 4 9.05 25.93 1.18
CA TYR A 4 7.71 26.44 0.87
C TYR A 4 6.61 25.48 1.32
N SER A 5 6.81 24.16 1.16
CA SER A 5 5.85 23.17 1.68
C SER A 5 5.75 23.23 3.20
N ARG A 6 6.88 23.30 3.92
CA ARG A 6 6.90 23.45 5.38
C ARG A 6 6.23 24.76 5.83
N SER A 7 6.53 25.87 5.15
CA SER A 7 5.89 27.16 5.43
C SER A 7 4.38 27.09 5.22
N TYR A 8 3.91 26.50 4.12
CA TYR A 8 2.48 26.35 3.84
C TYR A 8 1.75 25.50 4.89
N VAL A 9 2.38 24.39 5.33
CA VAL A 9 1.79 23.50 6.36
C VAL A 9 1.78 24.16 7.74
N ALA A 10 2.78 24.99 8.06
CA ALA A 10 2.85 25.70 9.33
C ALA A 10 1.95 26.94 9.40
N LEU A 11 1.48 27.46 8.26
CA LEU A 11 0.63 28.67 8.23
C LEU A 11 -0.79 28.37 8.75
N PRO A 12 -1.26 29.11 9.77
CA PRO A 12 -2.64 29.03 10.24
C PRO A 12 -3.67 29.22 9.11
N HIS A 13 -4.82 28.56 9.20
CA HIS A 13 -5.84 28.57 8.15
C HIS A 13 -6.40 29.97 7.84
N ASP A 14 -6.46 30.84 8.85
CA ASP A 14 -6.95 32.23 8.75
C ASP A 14 -5.96 33.16 8.01
N LYS A 15 -4.70 32.75 7.81
CA LYS A 15 -3.69 33.49 7.03
C LYS A 15 -3.84 33.25 5.52
N VAL A 16 -5.04 33.56 5.01
CA VAL A 16 -5.48 33.25 3.63
C VAL A 16 -4.53 33.86 2.58
N GLN A 17 -4.18 35.13 2.73
CA GLN A 17 -3.30 35.83 1.79
C GLN A 17 -1.87 35.27 1.82
N GLU A 18 -1.28 35.05 2.99
CA GLU A 18 0.07 34.48 3.12
C GLU A 18 0.14 33.05 2.59
N ARG A 19 -0.89 32.24 2.82
CA ARG A 19 -1.03 30.89 2.23
C ARG A 19 -1.06 30.95 0.71
N SER A 20 -1.81 31.89 0.14
CA SER A 20 -1.86 32.09 -1.32
C SER A 20 -0.48 32.44 -1.89
N ILE A 21 0.29 33.28 -1.20
CA ILE A 21 1.64 33.69 -1.59
C ILE A 21 2.61 32.49 -1.48
N ALA A 22 2.52 31.69 -0.42
CA ALA A 22 3.34 30.50 -0.25
C ALA A 22 3.11 29.49 -1.39
N LEU A 23 1.85 29.23 -1.76
CA LEU A 23 1.48 28.39 -2.91
C LEU A 23 1.95 28.98 -4.25
N ALA A 24 1.78 30.29 -4.45
CA ALA A 24 2.27 30.99 -5.63
C ALA A 24 3.79 30.88 -5.79
N ASN A 25 4.55 30.96 -4.70
CA ASN A 25 6.01 30.81 -4.73
C ASN A 25 6.43 29.33 -4.90
N ARG A 26 5.70 28.39 -4.27
CA ARG A 26 5.93 26.96 -4.46
C ARG A 26 5.71 26.54 -5.92
N SER A 27 4.63 27.02 -6.56
CA SER A 27 4.39 26.76 -7.99
C SER A 27 5.51 27.32 -8.89
N ALA A 28 6.14 28.44 -8.54
CA ALA A 28 7.30 28.95 -9.26
C ALA A 28 8.46 27.96 -9.21
N THR A 29 8.73 27.43 -8.03
CA THR A 29 9.78 26.42 -7.83
C THR A 29 9.46 25.14 -8.61
N LEU A 30 8.22 24.65 -8.54
CA LEU A 30 7.78 23.45 -9.27
C LEU A 30 7.94 23.61 -10.79
N TYR A 31 7.62 24.79 -11.32
CA TYR A 31 7.83 25.12 -12.73
C TYR A 31 9.31 24.99 -13.13
N HIS A 32 10.23 25.56 -12.34
CA HIS A 32 11.68 25.44 -12.61
C HIS A 32 12.21 24.00 -12.46
N MET A 33 11.55 23.19 -11.63
CA MET A 33 11.82 21.75 -11.50
C MET A 33 11.16 20.90 -12.60
N GLN A 34 10.50 21.52 -13.59
CA GLN A 34 9.76 20.85 -14.68
C GLN A 34 8.58 19.99 -14.19
N LYS A 35 8.10 20.21 -12.96
CA LYS A 35 6.93 19.56 -12.37
C LYS A 35 5.66 20.32 -12.76
N HIS A 36 5.35 20.30 -14.05
CA HIS A 36 4.30 21.15 -14.63
C HIS A 36 2.89 20.82 -14.12
N SER A 37 2.57 19.54 -13.94
CA SER A 37 1.26 19.11 -13.42
C SER A 37 1.05 19.58 -11.97
N GLU A 38 2.04 19.40 -11.10
CA GLU A 38 2.00 19.83 -9.71
C GLU A 38 2.02 21.36 -9.57
N CYS A 39 2.73 22.05 -10.47
CA CYS A 39 2.70 23.51 -10.57
C CYS A 39 1.27 24.02 -10.81
N LEU A 40 0.52 23.39 -11.72
CA LEU A 40 -0.87 23.75 -12.03
C LEU A 40 -1.81 23.59 -10.81
N VAL A 41 -1.57 22.58 -9.98
CA VAL A 41 -2.32 22.35 -8.74
C VAL A 41 -2.15 23.52 -7.76
N ASP A 42 -0.91 23.93 -7.51
CA ASP A 42 -0.62 25.06 -6.62
C ASP A 42 -1.14 26.39 -7.17
N ILE A 43 -1.06 26.62 -8.49
CA ILE A 43 -1.64 27.81 -9.13
C ILE A 43 -3.15 27.86 -8.88
N ARG A 44 -3.86 26.75 -9.10
CA ARG A 44 -5.30 26.66 -8.83
C ARG A 44 -5.60 26.99 -7.37
N ARG A 45 -4.89 26.36 -6.43
CA ARG A 45 -5.10 26.59 -4.99
C ARG A 45 -4.80 28.04 -4.60
N ALA A 46 -3.76 28.65 -5.15
CA ALA A 46 -3.45 30.05 -4.90
C ALA A 46 -4.56 31.00 -5.42
N LEU A 47 -5.11 30.72 -6.61
CA LEU A 47 -6.21 31.49 -7.21
C LEU A 47 -7.55 31.31 -6.49
N GLN A 48 -7.74 30.21 -5.74
CA GLN A 48 -8.92 29.98 -4.89
C GLN A 48 -8.84 30.73 -3.55
N LEU A 49 -7.70 31.34 -3.24
CA LEU A 49 -7.46 32.16 -2.05
C LEU A 49 -7.32 33.64 -2.43
N GLU A 50 -7.08 34.49 -1.45
CA GLU A 50 -6.92 35.95 -1.59
C GLU A 50 -5.52 36.35 -2.13
N TYR A 51 -5.13 35.80 -3.28
CA TYR A 51 -3.85 36.18 -3.92
C TYR A 51 -3.90 37.63 -4.42
N PRO A 52 -2.84 38.44 -4.21
CA PRO A 52 -2.84 39.85 -4.60
C PRO A 52 -3.14 40.05 -6.09
N LYS A 53 -4.15 40.88 -6.40
CA LYS A 53 -4.69 41.06 -7.75
C LYS A 53 -3.62 41.52 -8.74
N GLU A 54 -2.77 42.44 -8.29
CA GLU A 54 -1.66 43.00 -9.04
C GLU A 54 -0.59 41.97 -9.41
N LEU A 55 -0.61 40.78 -8.79
CA LEU A 55 0.31 39.67 -9.07
C LEU A 55 -0.35 38.51 -9.82
N ILE A 56 -1.68 38.47 -9.96
CA ILE A 56 -2.41 37.34 -10.58
C ILE A 56 -1.91 37.02 -11.99
N TYR A 57 -1.51 38.03 -12.77
CA TYR A 57 -0.97 37.82 -14.11
C TYR A 57 0.23 36.84 -14.11
N LYS A 58 1.07 36.85 -13.07
CA LYS A 58 2.23 35.93 -12.93
C LYS A 58 1.80 34.48 -12.85
N LEU A 59 0.67 34.21 -12.17
CA LEU A 59 0.12 32.87 -12.04
C LEU A 59 -0.43 32.39 -13.38
N TYR A 60 -1.19 33.23 -14.09
CA TYR A 60 -1.73 32.87 -15.41
C TYR A 60 -0.67 32.71 -16.49
N GLU A 61 0.38 33.53 -16.47
CA GLU A 61 1.54 33.36 -17.35
C GLU A 61 2.20 31.99 -17.12
N ARG A 62 2.50 31.66 -15.85
CA ARG A 62 3.08 30.37 -15.49
C ARG A 62 2.16 29.21 -15.84
N GLN A 63 0.85 29.37 -15.63
CA GLN A 63 -0.17 28.39 -15.99
C GLN A 63 -0.15 28.11 -17.50
N ALA A 64 -0.08 29.15 -18.33
CA ALA A 64 -0.02 29.02 -19.78
C ALA A 64 1.25 28.27 -20.23
N ARG A 65 2.40 28.60 -19.62
CA ARG A 65 3.69 27.92 -19.88
C ARG A 65 3.68 26.46 -19.45
N CYS A 66 3.05 26.11 -18.32
CA CYS A 66 2.87 24.73 -17.90
C CYS A 66 2.00 23.94 -18.90
N TYR A 67 0.85 24.47 -19.30
CA TYR A 67 0.01 23.81 -20.31
C TYR A 67 0.73 23.66 -21.65
N MET A 68 1.56 24.64 -22.03
CA MET A 68 2.38 24.56 -23.24
C MET A 68 3.37 23.39 -23.17
N ALA A 69 4.08 23.25 -22.04
CA ALA A 69 5.01 22.14 -21.83
C ALA A 69 4.30 20.77 -21.85
N LEU A 70 3.07 20.71 -21.34
CA LEU A 70 2.20 19.53 -21.37
C LEU A 70 1.49 19.34 -22.73
N LYS A 71 1.72 20.22 -23.70
CA LYS A 71 1.12 20.22 -25.04
C LYS A 71 -0.43 20.29 -25.03
N ASP A 72 -1.00 20.94 -24.03
CA ASP A 72 -2.44 21.23 -23.91
C ASP A 72 -2.72 22.64 -24.46
N TYR A 73 -2.80 22.73 -25.79
CA TYR A 73 -2.90 24.02 -26.50
C TYR A 73 -4.18 24.81 -26.20
N PRO A 74 -5.38 24.18 -26.12
CA PRO A 74 -6.60 24.89 -25.76
C PRO A 74 -6.50 25.57 -24.38
N ARG A 75 -5.95 24.88 -23.37
CA ARG A 75 -5.79 25.46 -22.05
C ARG A 75 -4.66 26.50 -22.00
N THR A 76 -3.60 26.35 -22.80
CA THR A 76 -2.60 27.41 -22.97
C THR A 76 -3.20 28.70 -23.47
N ILE A 77 -4.02 28.65 -24.54
CA ILE A 77 -4.69 29.84 -25.09
C ILE A 77 -5.58 30.50 -24.03
N SER A 78 -6.40 29.69 -23.33
CA SER A 78 -7.27 30.19 -22.26
C SER A 78 -6.47 30.88 -21.15
N ALA A 79 -5.36 30.28 -20.70
CA ALA A 79 -4.51 30.84 -19.66
C ALA A 79 -3.81 32.13 -20.11
N PHE A 80 -3.33 32.24 -21.36
CA PHE A 80 -2.77 33.50 -21.88
C PHE A 80 -3.82 34.60 -22.00
N LYS A 81 -5.05 34.28 -22.40
CA LYS A 81 -6.17 35.25 -22.42
C LYS A 81 -6.44 35.78 -21.01
N LYS A 82 -6.50 34.90 -20.01
CA LYS A 82 -6.63 35.29 -18.59
C LYS A 82 -5.44 36.11 -18.09
N CYS A 83 -4.23 35.78 -18.54
CA CYS A 83 -3.02 36.55 -18.22
C CYS A 83 -3.15 37.99 -18.71
N ILE A 84 -3.54 38.20 -19.97
CA ILE A 84 -3.73 39.54 -20.57
C ILE A 84 -4.74 40.35 -19.75
N THR A 85 -5.91 39.79 -19.45
CA THR A 85 -6.92 40.46 -18.62
C THR A 85 -6.41 40.80 -17.22
N ALA A 86 -5.68 39.88 -16.58
CA ALA A 86 -5.12 40.13 -15.25
C ALA A 86 -3.98 41.16 -15.21
N MET A 87 -3.45 41.59 -16.37
CA MET A 87 -2.43 42.64 -16.43
C MET A 87 -3.01 44.04 -16.23
N ASP A 88 -4.32 44.22 -16.37
CA ASP A 88 -4.99 45.50 -16.16
C ASP A 88 -4.82 45.97 -14.70
N ASP A 89 -4.87 45.03 -13.75
CA ASP A 89 -4.66 45.27 -12.32
C ASP A 89 -3.16 45.31 -11.92
N SER A 90 -2.23 45.05 -12.85
CA SER A 90 -0.80 44.87 -12.51
C SER A 90 -0.07 46.19 -12.24
N THR A 91 0.94 46.15 -11.37
CA THR A 91 1.89 47.26 -11.15
C THR A 91 3.09 47.23 -12.11
N LEU A 92 2.97 46.52 -13.25
CA LEU A 92 4.05 46.41 -14.22
C LEU A 92 4.38 47.75 -14.90
N PRO A 93 5.67 48.04 -15.11
CA PRO A 93 6.11 49.09 -16.04
C PRO A 93 5.51 48.89 -17.44
N ALA A 94 5.17 49.99 -18.11
CA ALA A 94 4.44 49.97 -19.39
C ALA A 94 5.18 49.21 -20.51
N ASP A 95 6.51 49.27 -20.53
CA ASP A 95 7.38 48.54 -21.45
C ASP A 95 7.27 47.02 -21.23
N ARG A 96 7.36 46.56 -19.97
CA ARG A 96 7.24 45.14 -19.61
C ARG A 96 5.83 44.63 -19.85
N ARG A 97 4.82 45.44 -19.56
CA ARG A 97 3.41 45.11 -19.84
C ARG A 97 3.19 44.92 -21.34
N SER A 98 3.66 45.85 -22.15
CA SER A 98 3.52 45.79 -23.62
C SER A 98 4.22 44.58 -24.21
N LYS A 99 5.43 44.27 -23.73
CA LYS A 99 6.18 43.07 -24.16
C LYS A 99 5.45 41.77 -23.83
N LEU A 100 5.03 41.59 -22.57
CA LEU A 100 4.34 40.37 -22.16
C LEU A 100 3.00 40.20 -22.90
N HIS A 101 2.28 41.30 -23.14
CA HIS A 101 1.06 41.29 -23.94
C HIS A 101 1.32 40.83 -25.39
N LEU A 102 2.36 41.37 -26.03
CA LEU A 102 2.75 40.98 -27.38
C LEU A 102 3.16 39.52 -27.46
N ASP A 103 3.95 39.04 -26.50
CA ASP A 103 4.40 37.65 -26.41
C ASP A 103 3.18 36.70 -26.27
N ALA A 104 2.27 37.01 -25.35
CA ALA A 104 1.05 36.23 -25.12
C ALA A 104 0.15 36.20 -26.37
N MET A 105 -0.08 37.34 -27.02
CA MET A 105 -0.88 37.42 -28.25
C MET A 105 -0.24 36.63 -29.41
N THR A 106 1.08 36.69 -29.55
CA THR A 106 1.81 35.95 -30.59
C THR A 106 1.63 34.44 -30.39
N MET A 107 1.77 33.97 -29.15
CA MET A 107 1.54 32.57 -28.81
C MET A 107 0.09 32.15 -29.05
N ILE A 108 -0.89 32.98 -28.68
CA ILE A 108 -2.31 32.71 -28.93
C ILE A 108 -2.55 32.52 -30.44
N LYS A 109 -2.13 33.48 -31.27
CA LYS A 109 -2.32 33.41 -32.73
C LYS A 109 -1.67 32.17 -33.33
N MET A 110 -0.43 31.87 -32.93
CA MET A 110 0.29 30.70 -33.41
C MET A 110 -0.46 29.39 -33.09
N LEU A 111 -0.99 29.25 -31.88
CA LEU A 111 -1.72 28.06 -31.45
C LEU A 111 -3.14 27.98 -32.03
N GLU A 112 -3.81 29.11 -32.25
CA GLU A 112 -5.14 29.15 -32.88
C GLU A 112 -5.08 28.66 -34.33
N HIS A 113 -3.96 28.89 -35.03
CA HIS A 113 -3.70 28.34 -36.36
C HIS A 113 -3.16 26.90 -36.37
N ASP A 114 -2.80 26.34 -35.21
CA ASP A 114 -2.31 24.96 -35.14
C ASP A 114 -3.47 23.96 -35.26
N PRO A 115 -3.45 23.06 -36.26
CA PRO A 115 -4.54 22.11 -36.48
C PRO A 115 -4.76 21.14 -35.31
N ARG A 116 -3.73 20.92 -34.46
CA ARG A 116 -3.84 20.06 -33.27
C ARG A 116 -4.75 20.69 -32.22
N THR A 117 -4.81 22.02 -32.15
CA THR A 117 -5.59 22.75 -31.15
C THR A 117 -7.08 22.45 -31.26
N ALA A 118 -7.65 22.54 -32.48
CA ALA A 118 -9.07 22.24 -32.69
C ALA A 118 -9.41 20.78 -32.36
N LYS A 119 -8.54 19.84 -32.74
CA LYS A 119 -8.68 18.41 -32.43
C LYS A 119 -8.64 18.14 -30.93
N GLN A 120 -7.72 18.77 -30.21
CA GLN A 120 -7.62 18.67 -28.75
C GLN A 120 -8.86 19.28 -28.07
N ALA A 121 -9.32 20.46 -28.50
CA ALA A 121 -10.49 21.12 -27.95
C ALA A 121 -11.76 20.25 -28.10
N ALA A 122 -11.98 19.67 -29.29
CA ALA A 122 -13.08 18.75 -29.53
C ALA A 122 -13.01 17.50 -28.64
N ARG A 123 -11.80 16.94 -28.44
CA ARG A 123 -11.57 15.80 -27.53
C ARG A 123 -11.87 16.17 -26.08
N GLN A 124 -11.42 17.34 -25.62
CA GLN A 124 -11.68 17.82 -24.26
C GLN A 124 -13.18 18.04 -24.02
N LEU A 125 -13.92 18.53 -25.02
CA LEU A 125 -15.37 18.70 -24.92
C LEU A 125 -16.10 17.36 -24.75
N LYS A 126 -15.63 16.30 -25.43
CA LYS A 126 -16.15 14.92 -25.25
C LYS A 126 -15.78 14.33 -23.88
N LEU A 127 -14.65 14.74 -23.32
CA LEU A 127 -14.13 14.30 -22.02
C LEU A 127 -14.65 15.12 -20.83
N LYS A 128 -15.62 16.04 -21.02
CA LYS A 128 -16.15 16.95 -19.97
C LYS A 128 -16.70 16.27 -18.71
N ASN A 129 -16.72 14.94 -18.63
CA ASN A 129 -17.04 14.16 -17.43
C ASN A 129 -15.81 13.67 -16.63
N ALA A 130 -14.58 14.06 -16.98
CA ALA A 130 -13.38 13.71 -16.21
C ALA A 130 -12.55 14.96 -15.88
N ASN A 131 -12.50 15.36 -14.60
CA ASN A 131 -11.58 16.38 -14.11
C ASN A 131 -10.13 15.88 -14.20
N VAL A 132 -9.49 16.05 -15.36
CA VAL A 132 -8.12 15.58 -15.66
C VAL A 132 -7.05 16.17 -14.72
N LEU A 133 -7.31 17.31 -14.08
CA LEU A 133 -6.37 17.95 -13.14
C LEU A 133 -6.47 17.42 -11.70
N GLU A 134 -7.61 16.86 -11.29
CA GLU A 134 -7.79 16.26 -9.95
C GLU A 134 -7.19 14.85 -9.89
N GLN A 135 -7.19 14.12 -11.02
CA GLN A 135 -6.72 12.74 -11.10
C GLN A 135 -5.20 12.58 -11.00
N ALA A 136 -4.41 13.64 -11.14
CA ALA A 136 -2.94 13.52 -11.16
C ALA A 136 -2.32 13.20 -9.77
N GLN A 137 -3.11 13.27 -8.68
CA GLN A 137 -2.59 13.11 -7.31
C GLN A 137 -3.36 12.14 -6.43
N THR A 138 -4.51 11.66 -6.88
CA THR A 138 -5.31 10.67 -6.19
C THR A 138 -5.08 9.31 -6.83
N LEU A 139 -5.00 8.27 -6.00
CA LEU A 139 -5.03 6.90 -6.51
C LEU A 139 -6.40 6.66 -7.16
N PRO A 140 -6.47 5.89 -8.26
CA PRO A 140 -7.73 5.38 -8.77
C PRO A 140 -8.48 4.64 -7.64
N GLU A 141 -9.80 4.78 -7.59
CA GLU A 141 -10.58 3.95 -6.66
C GLU A 141 -10.56 2.51 -7.13
N GLU A 142 -9.94 1.64 -6.33
CA GLU A 142 -9.87 0.21 -6.58
C GLU A 142 -11.04 -0.50 -5.88
N LYS A 143 -11.69 -1.39 -6.62
CA LYS A 143 -12.79 -2.20 -6.09
C LYS A 143 -12.20 -3.35 -5.30
N GLU A 144 -12.58 -3.43 -4.02
CA GLU A 144 -12.23 -4.59 -3.21
C GLU A 144 -12.84 -5.87 -3.79
N PHE A 145 -12.09 -6.95 -3.67
CA PHE A 145 -12.41 -8.23 -4.29
C PHE A 145 -11.78 -9.35 -3.49
N VAL A 146 -12.53 -10.44 -3.31
CA VAL A 146 -12.02 -11.73 -2.83
C VAL A 146 -12.29 -12.73 -3.94
N SER A 147 -11.28 -13.43 -4.40
CA SER A 147 -11.43 -14.44 -5.45
C SER A 147 -12.28 -15.61 -4.99
N SER A 148 -13.08 -16.18 -5.91
CA SER A 148 -13.79 -17.44 -5.66
C SER A 148 -12.85 -18.61 -5.40
N LEU A 149 -11.56 -18.46 -5.71
CA LEU A 149 -10.51 -19.41 -5.38
C LEU A 149 -10.13 -19.38 -3.89
N VAL A 150 -10.52 -18.34 -3.14
CA VAL A 150 -10.27 -18.22 -1.71
C VAL A 150 -11.51 -18.65 -0.94
N ARG A 151 -11.37 -19.66 -0.10
CA ARG A 151 -12.38 -20.08 0.86
C ARG A 151 -11.84 -19.93 2.26
N ILE A 152 -12.60 -19.29 3.13
CA ILE A 152 -12.28 -19.22 4.56
C ILE A 152 -12.95 -20.38 5.27
N ASP A 153 -12.19 -21.03 6.13
CA ASP A 153 -12.58 -22.20 6.87
C ASP A 153 -12.16 -22.11 8.34
N GLN A 154 -12.59 -23.07 9.15
CA GLN A 154 -12.22 -23.11 10.56
C GLN A 154 -12.09 -24.54 11.11
N ASN A 155 -11.11 -24.76 11.99
CA ASN A 155 -10.95 -25.98 12.76
C ASN A 155 -10.31 -25.67 14.13
N ALA A 156 -10.22 -26.68 15.01
CA ALA A 156 -9.71 -26.50 16.37
C ALA A 156 -8.19 -26.29 16.44
N GLN A 157 -7.42 -26.77 15.46
CA GLN A 157 -5.96 -26.68 15.45
C GLN A 157 -5.44 -25.34 14.90
N GLU A 158 -6.04 -24.86 13.81
CA GLU A 158 -5.58 -23.72 13.01
C GLU A 158 -6.43 -22.47 13.22
N GLY A 159 -7.52 -22.57 14.01
CA GLY A 159 -8.50 -21.49 14.13
C GLY A 159 -9.21 -21.27 12.81
N ARG A 160 -9.29 -20.00 12.37
CA ARG A 160 -9.83 -19.64 11.05
C ARG A 160 -8.67 -19.48 10.07
N PHE A 161 -8.81 -20.02 8.86
CA PHE A 161 -7.75 -20.01 7.87
C PHE A 161 -8.29 -19.93 6.44
N ALA A 162 -7.50 -19.37 5.53
CA ALA A 162 -7.77 -19.36 4.10
C ALA A 162 -7.24 -20.63 3.42
N ARG A 163 -8.02 -21.19 2.49
CA ARG A 163 -7.64 -22.33 1.65
C ARG A 163 -8.12 -22.18 0.21
N ALA A 164 -7.50 -22.93 -0.68
CA ALA A 164 -7.83 -22.96 -2.10
C ALA A 164 -9.17 -23.68 -2.32
N ALA A 165 -10.16 -22.99 -2.89
CA ALA A 165 -11.45 -23.59 -3.28
C ALA A 165 -11.32 -24.45 -4.55
N ALA A 166 -10.35 -24.13 -5.40
CA ALA A 166 -9.92 -24.84 -6.59
C ALA A 166 -8.43 -24.55 -6.83
N ASP A 167 -7.80 -25.24 -7.79
CA ASP A 167 -6.39 -25.05 -8.09
C ASP A 167 -6.06 -23.59 -8.44
N VAL A 168 -5.18 -22.99 -7.64
CA VAL A 168 -4.66 -21.64 -7.84
C VAL A 168 -3.42 -21.74 -8.71
N GLN A 169 -3.38 -20.96 -9.78
CA GLN A 169 -2.26 -20.83 -10.69
C GLN A 169 -1.35 -19.68 -10.28
N VAL A 170 -0.06 -19.73 -10.65
CA VAL A 170 0.90 -18.65 -10.38
C VAL A 170 0.41 -17.32 -10.99
N GLY A 171 0.54 -16.24 -10.22
CA GLY A 171 0.24 -14.86 -10.62
C GLY A 171 -1.21 -14.42 -10.44
N GLN A 172 -2.13 -15.30 -10.03
CA GLN A 172 -3.54 -14.96 -9.84
C GLN A 172 -3.75 -13.99 -8.66
N GLU A 173 -4.57 -12.96 -8.86
CA GLU A 173 -4.99 -12.03 -7.80
C GLU A 173 -6.09 -12.69 -6.95
N LEU A 174 -5.81 -12.85 -5.66
CA LEU A 174 -6.66 -13.58 -4.72
C LEU A 174 -7.46 -12.65 -3.82
N LEU A 175 -6.89 -11.49 -3.48
CA LEU A 175 -7.50 -10.52 -2.58
C LEU A 175 -7.05 -9.10 -2.94
N VAL A 176 -8.02 -8.18 -2.98
CA VAL A 176 -7.83 -6.73 -2.94
C VAL A 176 -8.69 -6.20 -1.81
N GLU A 177 -8.07 -5.63 -0.78
CA GLU A 177 -8.77 -5.23 0.44
C GLU A 177 -8.37 -3.81 0.89
N HIS A 178 -9.38 -3.02 1.27
CA HIS A 178 -9.15 -1.74 1.92
C HIS A 178 -8.97 -1.97 3.42
N PRO A 179 -8.10 -1.20 4.10
CA PRO A 179 -7.88 -1.40 5.53
C PRO A 179 -9.13 -1.01 6.33
N TYR A 180 -9.44 -1.78 7.36
CA TYR A 180 -10.42 -1.36 8.37
C TYR A 180 -9.92 -0.11 9.11
N VAL A 181 -8.63 -0.13 9.46
CA VAL A 181 -7.89 1.01 10.02
C VAL A 181 -6.48 1.00 9.45
N ALA A 182 -5.92 2.18 9.19
CA ALA A 182 -4.52 2.38 8.84
C ALA A 182 -3.97 3.62 9.54
N VAL A 183 -2.74 3.55 10.02
CA VAL A 183 -2.01 4.65 10.67
C VAL A 183 -0.61 4.75 10.09
N LEU A 184 -0.16 5.99 9.82
CA LEU A 184 1.17 6.28 9.31
C LEU A 184 2.17 6.46 10.47
N LEU A 185 3.43 6.07 10.28
CA LEU A 185 4.48 6.40 11.26
C LEU A 185 4.77 7.91 11.25
N GLU A 186 5.04 8.48 12.43
CA GLU A 186 5.37 9.92 12.61
C GLU A 186 6.41 10.43 11.60
N LYS A 187 7.49 9.67 11.39
CA LYS A 187 8.58 10.03 10.46
C LYS A 187 8.11 10.24 9.02
N PHE A 188 6.94 9.73 8.66
CA PHE A 188 6.34 9.86 7.33
C PHE A 188 5.16 10.82 7.26
N ALA A 189 4.65 11.31 8.40
CA ALA A 189 3.48 12.20 8.50
C ALA A 189 3.60 13.52 7.72
N GLN A 190 4.83 13.93 7.39
CA GLN A 190 5.13 15.14 6.62
C GLN A 190 5.57 14.86 5.18
N THR A 191 5.45 13.61 4.73
CA THR A 191 5.86 13.18 3.37
C THR A 191 4.79 12.39 2.63
N HIS A 192 3.90 11.71 3.35
CA HIS A 192 2.80 10.95 2.78
C HIS A 192 1.46 11.51 3.23
N CYS A 193 0.44 11.26 2.41
CA CYS A 193 -0.94 11.55 2.74
C CYS A 193 -1.38 10.75 3.97
N GLU A 194 -1.92 11.41 4.98
CA GLU A 194 -2.42 10.78 6.21
C GLU A 194 -3.60 9.82 5.98
N TYR A 195 -4.30 9.96 4.84
CA TYR A 195 -5.45 9.13 4.51
C TYR A 195 -5.09 7.90 3.66
N CYS A 196 -4.37 8.11 2.55
CA CYS A 196 -4.09 7.05 1.56
C CYS A 196 -2.63 6.64 1.48
N PHE A 197 -1.74 7.21 2.29
CA PHE A 197 -0.30 6.95 2.35
C PHE A 197 0.46 7.22 1.06
N VAL A 198 -0.15 7.84 0.05
CA VAL A 198 0.56 8.29 -1.15
C VAL A 198 1.53 9.40 -0.77
N ARG A 199 2.79 9.23 -1.16
CA ARG A 199 3.81 10.28 -1.06
C ARG A 199 3.40 11.50 -1.88
N THR A 200 3.40 12.69 -1.28
CA THR A 200 2.99 13.93 -1.96
C THR A 200 4.05 15.02 -1.90
N VAL A 201 4.25 15.70 -3.02
CA VAL A 201 5.16 16.85 -3.15
C VAL A 201 4.46 18.19 -3.02
N VAL A 202 3.14 18.23 -3.23
CA VAL A 202 2.30 19.43 -3.08
C VAL A 202 1.17 19.16 -2.09
N PRO A 203 1.50 19.04 -0.80
CA PRO A 203 0.52 18.72 0.22
C PRO A 203 -0.58 19.76 0.33
N VAL A 204 -1.76 19.27 0.73
CA VAL A 204 -2.82 20.02 1.41
C VAL A 204 -2.55 19.93 2.92
N ALA A 205 -2.59 21.08 3.59
CA ALA A 205 -2.38 21.17 5.03
C ALA A 205 -3.69 20.94 5.79
N CYS A 206 -3.61 20.34 6.98
CA CYS A 206 -4.73 20.36 7.92
C CYS A 206 -5.05 21.81 8.32
N PRO A 207 -6.33 22.20 8.47
CA PRO A 207 -6.68 23.53 8.95
C PRO A 207 -6.41 23.73 10.46
N GLY A 208 -6.38 22.65 11.25
CA GLY A 208 -6.30 22.71 12.72
C GLY A 208 -4.94 22.33 13.32
N CYS A 209 -4.04 21.69 12.57
CA CYS A 209 -2.70 21.34 13.05
C CYS A 209 -1.68 21.34 11.91
N SER A 210 -0.39 21.23 12.26
CA SER A 210 0.71 21.08 11.31
C SER A 210 1.31 19.66 11.31
N ASP A 211 0.68 18.71 12.01
CA ASP A 211 1.23 17.38 12.28
C ASP A 211 1.16 16.45 11.07
N VAL A 212 0.16 16.64 10.19
CA VAL A 212 -0.14 15.76 9.06
C VAL A 212 -0.39 16.53 7.77
N ILE A 213 -0.23 15.84 6.64
CA ILE A 213 -0.51 16.37 5.30
C ILE A 213 -1.40 15.43 4.50
N TYR A 214 -2.01 15.95 3.44
CA TYR A 214 -2.86 15.19 2.53
C TYR A 214 -2.44 15.39 1.07
N CYS A 215 -2.66 14.39 0.22
CA CYS A 215 -2.39 14.53 -1.22
C CYS A 215 -3.42 15.39 -1.94
N SER A 216 -4.65 15.46 -1.43
CA SER A 216 -5.77 16.17 -2.03
C SER A 216 -6.74 16.71 -0.97
N GLU A 217 -7.52 17.68 -1.38
CA GLU A 217 -8.62 18.27 -0.62
C GLU A 217 -9.63 17.17 -0.22
N GLN A 218 -9.94 16.25 -1.14
CA GLN A 218 -10.81 15.10 -0.87
C GLN A 218 -10.26 14.17 0.23
N CYS A 219 -8.96 13.87 0.22
CA CYS A 219 -8.35 13.05 1.28
C CYS A 219 -8.36 13.77 2.63
N GLN A 220 -8.15 15.08 2.64
CA GLN A 220 -8.24 15.90 3.85
C GLN A 220 -9.66 15.87 4.43
N GLU A 221 -10.68 16.10 3.60
CA GLU A 221 -12.08 16.05 3.99
C GLU A 221 -12.48 14.67 4.53
N ARG A 222 -12.13 13.59 3.80
CA ARG A 222 -12.43 12.20 4.21
C ARG A 222 -11.80 11.87 5.56
N ALA A 223 -10.53 12.23 5.78
CA ALA A 223 -9.85 11.97 7.05
C ALA A 223 -10.44 12.80 8.20
N SER A 224 -10.66 14.11 7.99
CA SER A 224 -11.25 15.02 8.98
C SER A 224 -12.65 14.60 9.40
N ALA A 225 -13.50 14.21 8.44
CA ALA A 225 -14.84 13.73 8.73
C ALA A 225 -14.85 12.42 9.52
N LYS A 226 -13.92 11.51 9.21
CA LYS A 226 -13.87 10.16 9.78
C LYS A 226 -13.21 10.12 11.17
N TYR A 227 -11.93 10.45 11.27
CA TYR A 227 -11.14 10.23 12.50
C TYR A 227 -10.28 11.43 12.91
N HIS A 228 -9.76 12.21 11.97
CA HIS A 228 -8.74 13.20 12.29
C HIS A 228 -9.28 14.35 13.15
N LYS A 229 -10.58 14.64 13.14
CA LYS A 229 -11.20 15.59 14.09
C LYS A 229 -10.97 15.24 15.56
N TYR A 230 -10.77 13.97 15.90
CA TYR A 230 -10.47 13.49 17.25
C TYR A 230 -8.97 13.18 17.46
N GLU A 231 -8.14 13.42 16.46
CA GLU A 231 -6.68 13.25 16.54
C GLU A 231 -5.94 14.58 16.39
N CYS A 232 -6.57 15.57 15.75
CA CYS A 232 -6.00 16.87 15.43
C CYS A 232 -5.51 17.55 16.71
N GLY A 233 -4.21 17.89 16.73
CA GLY A 233 -3.54 18.55 17.85
C GLY A 233 -3.05 17.61 18.96
N ILE A 234 -3.44 16.34 18.98
CA ILE A 234 -2.98 15.37 19.99
C ILE A 234 -1.99 14.32 19.45
N LEU A 235 -1.77 14.28 18.13
CA LEU A 235 -0.84 13.33 17.51
C LEU A 235 0.58 13.36 18.12
N PRO A 236 1.21 14.54 18.37
CA PRO A 236 2.52 14.57 19.04
C PRO A 236 2.50 14.00 20.45
N VAL A 237 1.39 14.07 21.17
CA VAL A 237 1.24 13.47 22.51
C VAL A 237 1.26 11.95 22.39
N ILE A 238 0.57 11.40 21.39
CA ILE A 238 0.56 9.95 21.12
C ILE A 238 1.98 9.50 20.73
N TRP A 239 2.59 10.13 19.72
CA TRP A 239 3.90 9.71 19.20
C TRP A 239 5.02 9.79 20.25
N ARG A 240 5.02 10.85 21.07
CA ARG A 240 6.06 11.07 22.10
C ARG A 240 5.83 10.34 23.41
N SER A 241 4.67 9.70 23.59
CA SER A 241 4.38 8.90 24.79
C SER A 241 5.10 7.55 24.82
N GLY A 242 5.79 7.17 23.74
CA GLY A 242 6.34 5.83 23.55
C GLY A 242 5.31 4.80 23.11
N ALA A 243 4.08 5.25 22.83
CA ALA A 243 3.04 4.41 22.25
C ALA A 243 3.47 3.89 20.87
N SER A 244 3.31 2.58 20.68
CA SER A 244 3.52 1.94 19.38
C SER A 244 2.43 2.35 18.39
N ILE A 245 2.67 2.07 17.11
CA ILE A 245 1.67 2.29 16.05
C ILE A 245 0.35 1.55 16.32
N ASN A 246 0.41 0.42 17.01
CA ASN A 246 -0.75 -0.37 17.42
C ASN A 246 -1.67 0.42 18.35
N ASN A 247 -1.11 1.27 19.21
CA ASN A 247 -1.88 2.10 20.13
C ASN A 247 -2.59 3.23 19.39
N HIS A 248 -1.93 3.84 18.40
CA HIS A 248 -2.57 4.84 17.54
C HIS A 248 -3.69 4.20 16.70
N MET A 249 -3.49 3.00 16.16
CA MET A 249 -4.58 2.28 15.47
C MET A 249 -5.77 2.01 16.38
N ALA A 250 -5.54 1.59 17.64
CA ALA A 250 -6.63 1.38 18.60
C ALA A 250 -7.45 2.67 18.83
N LEU A 251 -6.77 3.80 19.00
CA LEU A 251 -7.44 5.10 19.11
C LEU A 251 -8.21 5.45 17.84
N ARG A 252 -7.61 5.24 16.65
CA ARG A 252 -8.23 5.56 15.36
C ARG A 252 -9.46 4.69 15.07
N ILE A 253 -9.46 3.43 15.49
CA ILE A 253 -10.65 2.55 15.39
C ILE A 253 -11.84 3.20 16.10
N ILE A 254 -11.63 3.66 17.33
CA ILE A 254 -12.70 4.32 18.10
C ILE A 254 -13.04 5.68 17.51
N ALA A 255 -12.04 6.51 17.18
CA ALA A 255 -12.26 7.83 16.59
C ALA A 255 -13.04 7.78 15.26
N SER A 256 -12.99 6.68 14.52
CA SER A 256 -13.60 6.53 13.19
C SER A 256 -15.13 6.37 13.21
N LYS A 257 -15.74 6.19 14.37
CA LYS A 257 -17.19 5.96 14.52
C LYS A 257 -17.74 6.83 15.66
N PRO A 258 -19.02 7.23 15.63
CA PRO A 258 -19.61 8.00 16.72
C PRO A 258 -19.73 7.15 18.00
N LEU A 259 -19.77 7.81 19.16
CA LEU A 259 -19.91 7.14 20.47
C LEU A 259 -21.08 6.15 20.51
N ASP A 260 -22.26 6.58 20.04
CA ASP A 260 -23.50 5.78 20.09
C ASP A 260 -23.40 4.47 19.31
N TYR A 261 -22.62 4.43 18.23
CA TYR A 261 -22.38 3.21 17.47
C TYR A 261 -21.78 2.10 18.35
N PHE A 262 -20.79 2.44 19.16
CA PHE A 262 -20.15 1.47 20.05
C PHE A 262 -21.02 1.08 21.25
N LEU A 263 -21.78 2.04 21.78
CA LEU A 263 -22.68 1.77 22.90
C LEU A 263 -23.79 0.79 22.50
N GLN A 264 -24.30 0.91 21.26
CA GLN A 264 -25.30 -0.01 20.69
C GLN A 264 -24.73 -1.41 20.44
N LEU A 265 -23.45 -1.52 20.10
CA LEU A 265 -22.81 -2.82 19.85
C LEU A 265 -22.49 -3.61 21.11
N LYS A 266 -22.45 -2.97 22.28
CA LYS A 266 -21.96 -3.55 23.54
C LYS A 266 -22.57 -4.92 23.87
N SER A 267 -23.87 -5.10 23.65
CA SER A 267 -24.56 -6.36 23.95
C SER A 267 -24.20 -7.50 22.98
N SER A 268 -23.79 -7.17 21.76
CA SER A 268 -23.55 -8.14 20.68
C SER A 268 -22.08 -8.53 20.47
N LEU A 269 -21.14 -7.89 21.18
CA LEU A 269 -19.71 -8.09 20.94
C LEU A 269 -19.16 -9.41 21.46
N ASP A 270 -19.83 -10.00 22.42
CA ASP A 270 -19.46 -11.29 23.04
C ASP A 270 -20.34 -12.43 22.51
N GLU A 271 -21.25 -12.16 21.57
CA GLU A 271 -22.01 -13.19 20.88
C GLU A 271 -21.09 -13.98 19.95
N GLU A 272 -21.10 -15.32 20.06
CA GLU A 272 -20.38 -16.17 19.12
C GLU A 272 -21.08 -16.16 17.75
N LEU A 273 -20.45 -15.48 16.78
CA LEU A 273 -20.90 -15.47 15.40
C LEU A 273 -20.35 -16.69 14.65
N SER A 274 -21.20 -17.33 13.84
CA SER A 274 -20.72 -18.28 12.85
C SER A 274 -19.80 -17.59 11.83
N LEU A 275 -18.93 -18.37 11.17
CA LEU A 275 -18.05 -17.83 10.15
C LEU A 275 -18.82 -17.13 9.02
N GLU A 276 -19.94 -17.70 8.59
CA GLU A 276 -20.82 -17.11 7.57
C GLU A 276 -21.41 -15.77 8.04
N GLN A 277 -21.91 -15.72 9.29
CA GLN A 277 -22.43 -14.48 9.87
C GLN A 277 -21.33 -13.41 9.92
N LEU A 278 -20.14 -13.74 10.42
CA LEU A 278 -19.01 -12.83 10.52
C LEU A 278 -18.57 -12.27 9.16
N LEU A 279 -18.50 -13.13 8.13
CA LEU A 279 -18.11 -12.72 6.78
C LEU A 279 -19.20 -11.93 6.04
N SER A 280 -20.47 -12.11 6.43
CA SER A 280 -21.60 -11.36 5.88
C SER A 280 -21.76 -9.95 6.46
N LEU A 281 -21.08 -9.64 7.57
CA LEU A 281 -21.14 -8.32 8.19
C LEU A 281 -20.65 -7.22 7.24
N PRO A 282 -21.18 -5.98 7.37
CA PRO A 282 -20.64 -4.83 6.67
C PRO A 282 -19.14 -4.69 6.90
N LYS A 283 -18.39 -4.30 5.86
CA LYS A 283 -16.92 -4.29 5.91
C LYS A 283 -16.36 -3.37 6.99
N ASP A 284 -17.08 -2.30 7.28
CA ASP A 284 -16.75 -1.29 8.28
C ASP A 284 -17.44 -1.54 9.64
N ASP A 285 -18.00 -2.73 9.86
CA ASP A 285 -18.53 -3.18 11.14
C ASP A 285 -17.40 -3.59 12.08
N PHE A 286 -17.35 -2.98 13.27
CA PHE A 286 -16.34 -3.24 14.29
C PHE A 286 -16.30 -4.71 14.73
N ARG A 287 -17.41 -5.44 14.66
CA ARG A 287 -17.43 -6.87 14.97
C ARG A 287 -16.51 -7.68 14.06
N ARG A 288 -16.23 -7.23 12.82
CA ARG A 288 -15.27 -7.91 11.93
C ARG A 288 -13.86 -7.95 12.52
N VAL A 289 -13.43 -6.89 13.21
CA VAL A 289 -12.12 -6.86 13.89
C VAL A 289 -12.17 -7.32 15.33
N ALA A 290 -13.29 -7.07 16.04
CA ALA A 290 -13.44 -7.44 17.45
C ALA A 290 -13.51 -8.96 17.69
N HIS A 291 -13.77 -9.75 16.63
CA HIS A 291 -13.74 -11.21 16.63
C HIS A 291 -12.40 -11.79 16.14
N LEU A 292 -11.40 -10.97 15.81
CA LEU A 292 -10.07 -11.49 15.48
C LEU A 292 -9.37 -12.09 16.71
N GLU A 293 -8.39 -12.96 16.48
CA GLU A 293 -7.68 -13.65 17.55
C GLU A 293 -6.98 -12.64 18.47
N ARG A 294 -7.12 -12.85 19.78
CA ARG A 294 -6.59 -11.96 20.82
C ARG A 294 -5.85 -12.70 21.93
N HIS A 295 -5.79 -14.03 21.85
CA HIS A 295 -5.20 -14.96 22.79
C HIS A 295 -5.52 -14.64 24.25
N GLU A 296 -6.78 -14.29 24.52
CA GLU A 296 -7.22 -13.79 25.83
C GLU A 296 -6.88 -14.75 26.97
N GLY A 297 -7.08 -16.06 26.75
CA GLY A 297 -6.80 -17.09 27.75
C GLY A 297 -5.30 -17.36 28.02
N GLN A 298 -4.39 -16.88 27.17
CA GLN A 298 -2.94 -17.09 27.31
C GLN A 298 -2.22 -15.85 27.87
N ARG A 299 -2.92 -14.73 28.02
CA ARG A 299 -2.34 -13.46 28.45
C ARG A 299 -1.99 -13.45 29.93
N GLN A 300 -0.76 -13.02 30.23
CA GLN A 300 -0.28 -12.86 31.61
C GLN A 300 -0.84 -11.59 32.26
N PRO A 301 -1.03 -11.56 33.60
CA PRO A 301 -1.54 -10.38 34.32
C PRO A 301 -0.70 -9.10 34.08
N SER A 302 0.62 -9.23 33.96
CA SER A 302 1.51 -8.09 33.66
C SER A 302 1.23 -7.46 32.29
N ASN A 303 0.92 -8.29 31.29
CA ASN A 303 0.54 -7.85 29.96
C ASN A 303 -0.82 -7.13 29.98
N PHE A 304 -1.80 -7.68 30.69
CA PHE A 304 -3.09 -7.01 30.90
C PHE A 304 -2.93 -5.64 31.55
N PHE A 305 -2.10 -5.52 32.59
CA PHE A 305 -1.88 -4.25 33.27
C PHE A 305 -1.35 -3.16 32.32
N GLN A 306 -0.35 -3.49 31.51
CA GLN A 306 0.20 -2.55 30.50
C GLN A 306 -0.87 -2.10 29.50
N TYR A 307 -1.67 -3.04 28.97
CA TYR A 307 -2.74 -2.71 28.04
C TYR A 307 -3.87 -1.89 28.66
N VAL A 308 -4.21 -2.12 29.93
CA VAL A 308 -5.21 -1.32 30.65
C VAL A 308 -4.71 0.11 30.85
N LEU A 309 -3.44 0.29 31.24
CA LEU A 309 -2.84 1.62 31.39
C LEU A 309 -2.88 2.38 30.05
N MET A 310 -2.51 1.71 28.97
CA MET A 310 -2.54 2.29 27.64
C MET A 310 -3.98 2.60 27.17
N ALA A 311 -4.93 1.70 27.38
CA ALA A 311 -6.34 1.95 27.07
C ALA A 311 -6.88 3.16 27.83
N ARG A 312 -6.52 3.32 29.12
CA ARG A 312 -6.86 4.51 29.92
C ARG A 312 -6.22 5.77 29.35
N PHE A 313 -4.95 5.74 28.97
CA PHE A 313 -4.26 6.86 28.33
C PHE A 313 -4.97 7.28 27.03
N LEU A 314 -5.24 6.33 26.13
CA LEU A 314 -5.96 6.60 24.88
C LEU A 314 -7.39 7.12 25.12
N THR A 315 -8.06 6.63 26.17
CA THR A 315 -9.36 7.16 26.59
C THR A 315 -9.25 8.64 26.99
N LYS A 316 -8.20 9.03 27.72
CA LYS A 316 -7.92 10.44 28.07
C LYS A 316 -7.64 11.29 26.83
N CYS A 317 -6.91 10.76 25.85
CA CYS A 317 -6.73 11.43 24.57
C CYS A 317 -8.08 11.73 23.90
N LEU A 318 -8.97 10.74 23.77
CA LEU A 318 -10.31 10.93 23.19
C LEU A 318 -11.18 11.91 23.98
N GLN A 319 -11.07 11.93 25.32
CA GLN A 319 -11.75 12.93 26.16
C GLN A 319 -11.26 14.35 25.84
N SER A 320 -9.95 14.54 25.67
CA SER A 320 -9.36 15.87 25.41
C SER A 320 -9.76 16.46 24.05
N THR A 321 -10.18 15.63 23.10
CA THR A 321 -10.60 16.03 21.75
C THR A 321 -12.12 16.09 21.58
N GLY A 322 -12.88 15.99 22.68
CA GLY A 322 -14.34 16.12 22.66
C GLY A 322 -15.08 14.91 22.07
N TYR A 323 -14.46 13.72 21.99
CA TYR A 323 -15.11 12.52 21.45
C TYR A 323 -16.40 12.15 22.18
N PHE A 324 -16.44 12.38 23.50
CA PHE A 324 -17.57 12.07 24.36
C PHE A 324 -18.58 13.23 24.52
N GLY A 325 -18.38 14.34 23.82
CA GLY A 325 -19.12 15.59 24.06
C GLY A 325 -18.69 16.31 25.34
N SER A 326 -19.50 17.26 25.79
CA SER A 326 -19.16 18.18 26.89
C SER A 326 -19.23 17.55 28.29
N GLU A 327 -20.14 16.59 28.50
CA GLU A 327 -20.41 15.96 29.80
C GLU A 327 -20.37 14.43 29.68
N PRO A 328 -19.16 13.84 29.61
CA PRO A 328 -18.99 12.40 29.45
C PRO A 328 -19.53 11.62 30.65
N GLN A 329 -20.46 10.68 30.41
CA GLN A 329 -20.95 9.81 31.48
C GLN A 329 -19.89 8.75 31.85
N PRO A 330 -19.68 8.45 33.14
CA PRO A 330 -18.68 7.46 33.58
C PRO A 330 -18.81 6.09 32.91
N GLU A 331 -20.03 5.62 32.68
CA GLU A 331 -20.34 4.34 32.04
C GLU A 331 -19.91 4.31 30.57
N GLN A 332 -20.09 5.43 29.85
CA GLN A 332 -19.67 5.57 28.46
C GLN A 332 -18.15 5.56 28.35
N VAL A 333 -17.48 6.30 29.24
CA VAL A 333 -16.01 6.33 29.32
C VAL A 333 -15.45 4.94 29.64
N SER A 334 -16.08 4.21 30.56
CA SER A 334 -15.70 2.84 30.91
C SER A 334 -15.89 1.88 29.73
N ALA A 335 -17.02 1.98 29.01
CA ALA A 335 -17.30 1.16 27.84
C ALA A 335 -16.26 1.37 26.73
N ILE A 336 -15.94 2.62 26.38
CA ILE A 336 -14.91 2.92 25.38
C ILE A 336 -13.53 2.46 25.85
N SER A 337 -13.19 2.63 27.13
CA SER A 337 -11.92 2.14 27.68
C SER A 337 -11.80 0.62 27.57
N ALA A 338 -12.90 -0.13 27.74
CA ALA A 338 -12.92 -1.58 27.55
C ALA A 338 -12.76 -1.97 26.07
N LEU A 339 -13.37 -1.21 25.15
CA LEU A 339 -13.21 -1.43 23.70
C LEU A 339 -11.80 -1.11 23.21
N LEU A 340 -11.15 -0.09 23.77
CA LEU A 340 -9.73 0.19 23.53
C LEU A 340 -8.85 -0.95 24.01
N LEU A 341 -9.11 -1.48 25.21
CA LEU A 341 -8.40 -2.65 25.73
C LEU A 341 -8.55 -3.85 24.78
N ARG A 342 -9.78 -4.18 24.37
CA ARG A 342 -10.04 -5.26 23.40
C ARG A 342 -9.33 -5.00 22.07
N SER A 343 -9.35 -3.76 21.58
CA SER A 343 -8.68 -3.35 20.36
C SER A 343 -7.17 -3.57 20.42
N LEU A 344 -6.53 -3.14 21.50
CA LEU A 344 -5.10 -3.34 21.71
C LEU A 344 -4.72 -4.82 21.69
N GLN A 345 -5.57 -5.69 22.23
CA GLN A 345 -5.31 -7.13 22.27
C GLN A 345 -5.40 -7.79 20.89
N PHE A 346 -6.44 -7.51 20.09
CA PHE A 346 -6.52 -8.10 18.75
C PHE A 346 -5.53 -7.44 17.78
N ILE A 347 -5.22 -6.15 17.94
CA ILE A 347 -4.25 -5.45 17.07
C ILE A 347 -2.87 -6.11 17.14
N GLN A 348 -2.45 -6.58 18.32
CA GLN A 348 -1.14 -7.22 18.51
C GLN A 348 -0.85 -8.33 17.50
N PHE A 349 -1.86 -9.12 17.15
CA PHE A 349 -1.70 -10.34 16.34
C PHE A 349 -2.17 -10.20 14.89
N ASN A 350 -2.95 -9.17 14.58
CA ASN A 350 -3.64 -9.05 13.28
C ASN A 350 -3.22 -7.81 12.47
N THR A 351 -2.16 -7.13 12.91
CA THR A 351 -1.61 -5.95 12.22
C THR A 351 -0.71 -6.35 11.06
N HIS A 352 -0.87 -5.64 9.96
CA HIS A 352 -0.04 -5.77 8.77
C HIS A 352 0.80 -4.50 8.58
N GLU A 353 2.06 -4.69 8.21
CA GLU A 353 2.94 -3.60 7.83
C GLU A 353 2.62 -3.11 6.41
N VAL A 354 2.23 -1.85 6.28
CA VAL A 354 2.15 -1.13 5.00
C VAL A 354 3.54 -0.62 4.65
N ALA A 355 4.02 -0.98 3.46
CA ALA A 355 5.38 -0.70 3.02
C ALA A 355 5.45 0.12 1.72
N GLU A 356 6.57 0.82 1.54
CA GLU A 356 6.98 1.50 0.32
C GLU A 356 8.35 0.98 -0.11
N LEU A 357 8.51 0.58 -1.38
CA LEU A 357 9.78 0.12 -1.93
C LEU A 357 10.67 1.32 -2.27
N HIS A 358 11.79 1.47 -1.58
CA HIS A 358 12.77 2.53 -1.82
C HIS A 358 13.87 2.03 -2.73
N LYS A 359 14.09 2.72 -3.86
CA LYS A 359 15.16 2.44 -4.81
C LYS A 359 16.30 3.43 -4.66
N PHE A 360 17.46 2.93 -4.27
CA PHE A 360 18.69 3.69 -4.12
C PHE A 360 19.47 3.59 -5.45
N GLN A 361 19.26 4.57 -6.35
CA GLN A 361 19.81 4.50 -7.71
C GLN A 361 21.33 4.40 -7.73
N ALA A 362 22.01 5.18 -6.87
CA ALA A 362 23.46 5.17 -6.76
C ALA A 362 24.04 3.80 -6.33
N GLU A 363 23.29 3.06 -5.50
CA GLU A 363 23.72 1.78 -4.92
C GLU A 363 23.16 0.56 -5.68
N ARG A 364 22.30 0.78 -6.69
CA ARG A 364 21.51 -0.28 -7.36
C ARG A 364 20.84 -1.23 -6.36
N ARG A 365 20.33 -0.66 -5.28
CA ARG A 365 19.74 -1.38 -4.17
C ARG A 365 18.27 -1.00 -4.01
N GLU A 366 17.45 -1.98 -3.68
CA GLU A 366 16.06 -1.77 -3.31
C GLU A 366 15.85 -2.22 -1.86
N LYS A 367 14.95 -1.52 -1.15
CA LYS A 367 14.60 -1.87 0.23
C LYS A 367 13.13 -1.58 0.50
N SER A 368 12.41 -2.57 1.01
CA SER A 368 11.06 -2.36 1.53
C SER A 368 11.13 -1.58 2.84
N ILE A 369 10.44 -0.45 2.92
CA ILE A 369 10.40 0.42 4.08
C ILE A 369 9.00 0.37 4.69
N PHE A 370 8.90 -0.07 5.94
CA PHE A 370 7.68 0.02 6.73
C PHE A 370 7.30 1.49 6.96
N ILE A 371 6.18 1.92 6.36
CA ILE A 371 5.68 3.31 6.42
C ILE A 371 4.51 3.52 7.37
N GLY A 372 3.73 2.48 7.65
CA GLY A 372 2.57 2.56 8.52
C GLY A 372 1.94 1.19 8.74
N GLY A 373 1.04 1.06 9.71
CA GLY A 373 0.39 -0.19 10.10
C GLY A 373 -1.08 -0.16 9.73
N ALA A 374 -1.65 -1.31 9.41
CA ALA A 374 -3.06 -1.44 9.07
C ALA A 374 -3.66 -2.80 9.46
N ILE A 375 -4.98 -2.87 9.56
CA ILE A 375 -5.72 -4.13 9.73
C ILE A 375 -6.57 -4.39 8.50
N TYR A 376 -6.43 -5.59 7.96
CA TYR A 376 -7.18 -6.11 6.82
C TYR A 376 -7.94 -7.35 7.30
N PRO A 377 -9.22 -7.21 7.72
CA PRO A 377 -9.94 -8.29 8.40
C PRO A 377 -10.02 -9.60 7.63
N THR A 378 -10.09 -9.56 6.30
CA THR A 378 -10.09 -10.78 5.49
C THR A 378 -8.70 -11.38 5.36
N LEU A 379 -7.66 -10.57 5.09
CA LEU A 379 -6.28 -11.06 5.04
C LEU A 379 -5.80 -11.63 6.38
N ALA A 380 -6.23 -11.07 7.52
CA ALA A 380 -5.89 -11.57 8.85
C ALA A 380 -6.31 -13.04 9.09
N LEU A 381 -7.13 -13.61 8.20
CA LEU A 381 -7.53 -15.02 8.21
C LEU A 381 -6.59 -15.91 7.37
N PHE A 382 -5.49 -15.37 6.83
CA PHE A 382 -4.49 -16.13 6.10
C PHE A 382 -3.38 -16.52 7.07
N ASN A 383 -3.22 -17.82 7.32
CA ASN A 383 -2.22 -18.31 8.25
C ASN A 383 -0.80 -18.21 7.70
N HIS A 384 0.18 -18.27 8.59
CA HIS A 384 1.59 -18.16 8.25
C HIS A 384 2.17 -19.40 7.53
N SER A 385 3.08 -19.16 6.58
CA SER A 385 4.11 -20.12 6.15
C SER A 385 5.46 -19.42 5.98
N CYS A 386 6.55 -20.12 6.32
CA CYS A 386 7.90 -19.67 6.03
C CYS A 386 8.28 -19.83 4.55
N ASP A 387 7.48 -20.56 3.76
CA ASP A 387 7.46 -20.58 2.30
C ASP A 387 6.05 -20.21 1.80
N PRO A 388 5.69 -18.91 1.78
CA PRO A 388 4.33 -18.47 1.53
C PRO A 388 3.87 -18.78 0.10
N GLY A 389 2.58 -19.10 -0.04
CA GLY A 389 1.94 -19.30 -1.35
C GLY A 389 1.70 -18.01 -2.11
N VAL A 390 1.76 -16.88 -1.42
CA VAL A 390 1.35 -15.57 -1.92
C VAL A 390 2.38 -14.48 -1.63
N VAL A 391 2.27 -13.36 -2.36
CA VAL A 391 2.95 -12.10 -2.09
C VAL A 391 1.93 -11.03 -1.80
N ARG A 392 2.26 -10.15 -0.85
CA ARG A 392 1.50 -8.94 -0.58
C ARG A 392 2.24 -7.69 -1.06
N TYR A 393 1.52 -6.75 -1.64
CA TYR A 393 2.02 -5.42 -1.98
C TYR A 393 0.90 -4.39 -1.84
N PHE A 394 1.25 -3.11 -1.88
CA PHE A 394 0.34 -2.02 -1.56
C PHE A 394 0.22 -1.01 -2.69
N ARG A 395 -0.98 -0.46 -2.88
CA ARG A 395 -1.23 0.77 -3.63
C ARG A 395 -1.90 1.76 -2.69
N GLY A 396 -1.14 2.74 -2.23
CA GLY A 396 -1.51 3.55 -1.07
C GLY A 396 -1.63 2.67 0.16
N THR A 397 -2.83 2.59 0.74
CA THR A 397 -3.16 1.71 1.86
C THR A 397 -3.93 0.46 1.44
N THR A 398 -4.30 0.30 0.17
CA THR A 398 -4.99 -0.90 -0.33
C THR A 398 -3.99 -2.04 -0.48
N ILE A 399 -4.31 -3.21 0.08
CA ILE A 399 -3.47 -4.41 -0.02
C ILE A 399 -3.91 -5.28 -1.19
N HIS A 400 -2.92 -5.82 -1.91
CA HIS A 400 -3.12 -6.78 -2.99
C HIS A 400 -2.39 -8.07 -2.65
N ILE A 401 -3.03 -9.20 -2.89
CA ILE A 401 -2.48 -10.54 -2.68
C ILE A 401 -2.50 -11.30 -3.99
N ASN A 402 -1.33 -11.75 -4.42
CA ASN A 402 -1.19 -12.58 -5.62
C ASN A 402 -0.44 -13.88 -5.29
N SER A 403 -0.81 -14.98 -5.95
CA SER A 403 -0.09 -16.24 -5.84
C SER A 403 1.31 -16.16 -6.45
N VAL A 404 2.30 -16.72 -5.77
CA VAL A 404 3.69 -16.85 -6.25
C VAL A 404 4.11 -18.29 -6.52
N ARG A 405 3.17 -19.21 -6.32
CA ARG A 405 3.27 -20.63 -6.65
C ARG A 405 1.87 -21.22 -6.88
N PRO A 406 1.74 -22.37 -7.56
CA PRO A 406 0.47 -23.07 -7.61
C PRO A 406 0.10 -23.57 -6.22
N ILE A 407 -1.20 -23.59 -5.94
CA ILE A 407 -1.77 -24.10 -4.69
C ILE A 407 -2.91 -25.03 -5.08
N GLU A 408 -2.79 -26.30 -4.75
CA GLU A 408 -3.80 -27.32 -5.07
C GLU A 408 -5.09 -27.08 -4.30
N ALA A 409 -6.21 -27.45 -4.89
CA ALA A 409 -7.53 -27.37 -4.26
C ALA A 409 -7.53 -28.04 -2.87
N GLY A 410 -8.07 -27.34 -1.89
CA GLY A 410 -8.16 -27.80 -0.50
C GLY A 410 -6.93 -27.45 0.36
N LEU A 411 -5.78 -27.12 -0.23
CA LEU A 411 -4.59 -26.73 0.54
C LEU A 411 -4.71 -25.30 1.10
N PRO A 412 -4.05 -25.01 2.24
CA PRO A 412 -4.02 -23.68 2.81
C PRO A 412 -3.38 -22.63 1.88
N ILE A 413 -3.95 -21.42 1.87
CA ILE A 413 -3.35 -20.25 1.23
C ILE A 413 -2.64 -19.46 2.31
N ASN A 414 -1.35 -19.74 2.50
CA ASN A 414 -0.56 -19.11 3.55
C ASN A 414 0.14 -17.84 3.07
N GLU A 415 0.10 -16.80 3.90
CA GLU A 415 0.94 -15.61 3.76
C GLU A 415 2.19 -15.69 4.66
N ASN A 416 2.97 -14.60 4.70
CA ASN A 416 4.18 -14.52 5.51
C ASN A 416 4.06 -13.47 6.61
N TYR A 417 4.45 -13.84 7.83
CA TYR A 417 4.38 -12.98 9.02
C TYR A 417 5.75 -12.34 9.35
N GLY A 418 6.68 -12.34 8.40
CA GLY A 418 8.02 -11.77 8.54
C GLY A 418 9.14 -12.80 8.28
N PRO A 419 9.27 -13.87 9.09
CA PRO A 419 10.36 -14.83 8.93
C PRO A 419 10.19 -15.70 7.67
N ILE A 420 11.23 -15.84 6.85
CA ILE A 420 11.23 -16.65 5.62
C ILE A 420 12.47 -17.57 5.60
N TYR A 421 12.32 -18.82 5.14
CA TYR A 421 13.40 -19.81 5.23
C TYR A 421 14.65 -19.44 4.44
N THR A 422 14.50 -18.63 3.39
CA THR A 422 15.61 -18.20 2.55
C THR A 422 16.56 -17.23 3.24
N GLN A 423 16.16 -16.64 4.38
CA GLN A 423 16.91 -15.59 5.09
C GLN A 423 17.19 -15.93 6.56
N ASP A 424 16.25 -16.56 7.25
CA ASP A 424 16.33 -16.86 8.68
C ASP A 424 16.36 -18.39 8.92
N ARG A 425 17.19 -18.85 9.86
CA ARG A 425 17.24 -20.26 10.27
C ARG A 425 15.95 -20.70 10.96
N ARG A 426 15.64 -21.99 10.91
CA ARG A 426 14.40 -22.56 11.46
C ARG A 426 14.17 -22.15 12.91
N GLU A 427 15.19 -22.28 13.76
CA GLU A 427 15.10 -21.99 15.19
C GLU A 427 14.76 -20.52 15.43
N ASP A 428 15.40 -19.60 14.68
CA ASP A 428 15.14 -18.16 14.76
C ASP A 428 13.74 -17.81 14.26
N ARG A 429 13.30 -18.44 13.17
CA ARG A 429 11.94 -18.28 12.62
C ARG A 429 10.90 -18.71 13.65
N GLN A 430 11.01 -19.93 14.19
CA GLN A 430 10.08 -20.46 15.18
C GLN A 430 10.11 -19.65 16.48
N ALA A 431 11.28 -19.22 16.95
CA ALA A 431 11.39 -18.36 18.13
C ALA A 431 10.68 -17.01 17.94
N ARG A 432 10.87 -16.35 16.78
CA ARG A 432 10.23 -15.07 16.48
C ARG A 432 8.70 -15.20 16.39
N LEU A 433 8.20 -16.25 15.74
CA LEU A 433 6.76 -16.51 15.65
C LEU A 433 6.16 -16.86 17.01
N LYS A 434 6.87 -17.63 17.83
CA LYS A 434 6.43 -17.98 19.19
C LYS A 434 6.37 -16.75 20.10
N ASP A 435 7.29 -15.80 19.96
CA ASP A 435 7.30 -14.57 20.74
C ASP A 435 6.18 -13.59 20.32
N LEU A 436 6.03 -13.38 19.00
CA LEU A 436 5.10 -12.37 18.45
C LEU A 436 3.65 -12.86 18.29
N TYR A 437 3.48 -14.13 17.90
CA TYR A 437 2.19 -14.71 17.49
C TYR A 437 1.78 -15.95 18.30
N TRP A 438 2.63 -16.41 19.23
CA TRP A 438 2.31 -17.47 20.20
C TRP A 438 1.96 -18.82 19.59
N PHE A 439 2.55 -19.13 18.43
CA PHE A 439 2.47 -20.46 17.82
C PHE A 439 3.84 -20.92 17.32
N GLU A 440 3.96 -22.22 17.08
CA GLU A 440 5.12 -22.83 16.44
C GLU A 440 4.77 -23.23 15.00
N CYS A 441 5.56 -22.78 14.01
CA CYS A 441 5.27 -23.06 12.61
C CYS A 441 5.68 -24.47 12.20
N ASN A 442 4.75 -25.17 11.55
CA ASN A 442 4.90 -26.54 11.03
C ASN A 442 4.75 -26.61 9.50
N CYS A 443 5.12 -25.55 8.76
CA CYS A 443 5.16 -25.61 7.29
C CYS A 443 6.28 -26.54 6.80
N ASP A 444 6.24 -26.95 5.53
CA ASP A 444 7.24 -27.84 4.91
C ASP A 444 8.68 -27.36 5.17
N ALA A 445 8.95 -26.05 5.01
CA ALA A 445 10.26 -25.47 5.27
C ALA A 445 10.74 -25.56 6.74
N CYS A 446 9.82 -25.71 7.70
CA CYS A 446 10.15 -26.00 9.10
C CYS A 446 10.28 -27.51 9.35
N LEU A 447 9.34 -28.31 8.84
CA LEU A 447 9.32 -29.77 9.05
C LEU A 447 10.54 -30.45 8.44
N GLU A 448 10.92 -30.05 7.23
CA GLU A 448 12.07 -30.58 6.49
C GLU A 448 13.37 -29.82 6.77
N SER A 449 13.33 -28.77 7.62
CA SER A 449 14.50 -27.93 7.95
C SER A 449 15.24 -27.43 6.70
N TRP A 450 14.50 -26.80 5.77
CA TRP A 450 15.07 -26.29 4.52
C TRP A 450 16.22 -25.29 4.80
N PRO A 451 17.32 -25.35 4.02
CA PRO A 451 18.50 -24.52 4.24
C PRO A 451 18.27 -23.08 3.80
N LEU A 452 19.18 -22.18 4.22
CA LEU A 452 19.18 -20.80 3.73
C LEU A 452 19.42 -20.75 2.22
N PHE A 453 19.05 -19.65 1.56
CA PHE A 453 19.23 -19.55 0.11
C PHE A 453 20.69 -19.72 -0.33
N GLU A 454 21.63 -19.17 0.44
CA GLU A 454 23.08 -19.28 0.17
C GLU A 454 23.62 -20.71 0.36
N GLU A 455 22.92 -21.54 1.14
CA GLU A 455 23.28 -22.91 1.50
C GLU A 455 22.56 -23.95 0.62
N LEU A 456 21.65 -23.53 -0.27
CA LEU A 456 20.92 -24.44 -1.15
C LEU A 456 21.87 -25.18 -2.12
N PRO A 457 21.76 -26.51 -2.24
CA PRO A 457 22.52 -27.26 -3.23
C PRO A 457 22.22 -26.76 -4.65
N ARG A 458 23.26 -26.36 -5.39
CA ARG A 458 23.13 -25.88 -6.77
C ARG A 458 23.15 -26.99 -7.80
N ASP A 459 23.80 -28.10 -7.47
CA ASP A 459 24.03 -29.20 -8.41
C ASP A 459 23.06 -30.37 -8.21
N ILE A 460 22.21 -30.34 -7.17
CA ILE A 460 21.18 -31.35 -6.93
C ILE A 460 19.84 -30.80 -7.43
N ILE A 461 19.29 -31.43 -8.46
CA ILE A 461 17.99 -31.06 -9.03
C ILE A 461 16.91 -31.94 -8.39
N ARG A 462 15.80 -31.34 -7.98
CA ARG A 462 14.67 -32.02 -7.36
C ARG A 462 13.51 -32.14 -8.35
N PHE A 463 13.23 -33.35 -8.82
CA PHE A 463 12.12 -33.63 -9.74
C PHE A 463 10.91 -34.20 -9.01
N ARG A 464 9.71 -33.92 -9.50
CA ARG A 464 8.49 -34.61 -9.07
C ARG A 464 8.42 -35.99 -9.70
N CYS A 465 7.92 -36.96 -8.95
CA CYS A 465 7.63 -38.27 -9.51
C CYS A 465 6.49 -38.17 -10.55
N GLU A 466 6.69 -38.74 -11.73
CA GLU A 466 5.70 -38.73 -12.83
C GLU A 466 4.79 -39.98 -12.83
N ALA A 467 4.72 -40.68 -11.69
CA ALA A 467 3.93 -41.90 -11.59
C ALA A 467 2.43 -41.61 -11.83
N PRO A 468 1.70 -42.46 -12.59
CA PRO A 468 0.28 -42.25 -12.90
C PRO A 468 -0.65 -42.19 -11.68
N ASN A 469 -0.18 -42.63 -10.51
CA ASN A 469 -0.91 -42.58 -9.25
C ASN A 469 -0.78 -41.22 -8.52
N ASN A 470 -0.25 -40.18 -9.18
CA ASN A 470 0.03 -38.87 -8.60
C ASN A 470 0.90 -38.95 -7.33
N CYS A 471 1.97 -39.74 -7.38
CA CYS A 471 2.90 -39.86 -6.27
C CYS A 471 3.56 -38.51 -5.93
N ALA A 472 3.38 -38.04 -4.69
CA ALA A 472 3.96 -36.79 -4.20
C ALA A 472 5.47 -36.87 -3.90
N ALA A 473 6.14 -37.98 -4.25
CA ALA A 473 7.55 -38.16 -3.96
C ALA A 473 8.45 -37.24 -4.80
N ILE A 474 9.54 -36.80 -4.18
CA ILE A 474 10.57 -36.00 -4.81
C ILE A 474 11.77 -36.90 -5.10
N ILE A 475 12.30 -36.77 -6.31
CA ILE A 475 13.49 -37.48 -6.79
C ILE A 475 14.63 -36.48 -6.83
N GLU A 476 15.61 -36.66 -5.96
CA GLU A 476 16.83 -35.85 -5.94
C GLU A 476 17.87 -36.45 -6.88
N VAL A 477 18.37 -35.62 -7.80
CA VAL A 477 19.29 -36.04 -8.86
C VAL A 477 20.60 -35.28 -8.69
N PRO A 478 21.67 -35.95 -8.20
CA PRO A 478 22.99 -35.35 -8.09
C PRO A 478 23.65 -35.24 -9.48
N PRO A 479 24.70 -34.40 -9.63
CA PRO A 479 25.36 -34.18 -10.91
C PRO A 479 26.10 -35.43 -11.41
N THR A 480 26.36 -36.39 -10.54
CA THR A 480 27.00 -37.68 -10.86
C THR A 480 26.03 -38.72 -11.43
N CYS A 481 24.72 -38.44 -11.44
CA CYS A 481 23.71 -39.35 -11.97
C CYS A 481 23.75 -39.36 -13.51
N ASN A 482 24.06 -40.53 -14.08
CA ASN A 482 24.04 -40.75 -15.54
C ASN A 482 22.75 -41.40 -16.04
N ASP A 483 21.83 -41.74 -15.13
CA ASP A 483 20.56 -42.40 -15.46
C ASP A 483 19.43 -41.39 -15.62
N PHE A 484 18.74 -41.44 -16.77
CA PHE A 484 17.57 -40.60 -17.03
C PHE A 484 16.26 -41.24 -16.54
N MET A 485 16.29 -42.53 -16.24
CA MET A 485 15.14 -43.33 -15.84
C MET A 485 15.29 -43.71 -14.37
N ILE A 486 14.77 -42.87 -13.49
CA ILE A 486 14.99 -43.02 -12.05
C ILE A 486 13.80 -43.70 -11.40
N LYS A 487 14.05 -44.80 -10.69
CA LYS A 487 13.02 -45.51 -9.93
C LYS A 487 12.69 -44.74 -8.66
N CYS A 488 11.43 -44.35 -8.51
CA CYS A 488 10.92 -43.69 -7.32
C CYS A 488 10.96 -44.65 -6.13
N VAL A 489 11.57 -44.21 -5.02
CA VAL A 489 11.69 -45.02 -3.79
C VAL A 489 10.35 -45.21 -3.09
N THR A 490 9.39 -44.32 -3.33
CA THR A 490 8.08 -44.31 -2.64
C THR A 490 7.06 -45.19 -3.35
N CYS A 491 6.88 -45.04 -4.66
CA CYS A 491 5.88 -45.81 -5.42
C CYS A 491 6.48 -46.94 -6.27
N GLY A 492 7.79 -46.98 -6.46
CA GLY A 492 8.46 -47.99 -7.28
C GLY A 492 8.39 -47.77 -8.79
N GLU A 493 7.62 -46.79 -9.26
CA GLU A 493 7.50 -46.43 -10.68
C GLU A 493 8.75 -45.70 -11.19
N ILE A 494 8.97 -45.72 -12.50
CA ILE A 494 10.12 -45.09 -13.14
C ILE A 494 9.73 -43.70 -13.67
N THR A 495 10.49 -42.68 -13.27
CA THR A 495 10.33 -41.29 -13.73
C THR A 495 11.39 -40.97 -14.77
N ASN A 496 10.99 -40.37 -15.89
CA ASN A 496 11.91 -39.93 -16.95
C ASN A 496 12.34 -38.47 -16.72
N ILE A 497 13.49 -38.27 -16.09
CA ILE A 497 13.98 -36.92 -15.77
C ILE A 497 14.48 -36.13 -16.99
N LEU A 498 14.67 -36.77 -18.16
CA LEU A 498 15.10 -36.09 -19.38
C LEU A 498 14.11 -35.00 -19.80
N LYS A 499 12.81 -35.23 -19.57
CA LYS A 499 11.76 -34.24 -19.82
C LYS A 499 11.97 -32.99 -18.97
N GLY A 500 12.25 -33.17 -17.68
CA GLY A 500 12.52 -32.06 -16.77
C GLY A 500 13.84 -31.33 -17.09
N LEU A 501 14.89 -32.05 -17.45
CA LEU A 501 16.16 -31.45 -17.91
C LEU A 501 15.98 -30.61 -19.18
N LYS A 502 15.18 -31.11 -20.13
CA LYS A 502 14.84 -30.35 -21.34
C LYS A 502 14.06 -29.07 -21.01
N VAL A 503 13.08 -29.16 -20.09
CA VAL A 503 12.35 -27.98 -19.61
C VAL A 503 13.30 -26.92 -19.01
N MET A 504 14.28 -27.35 -18.22
CA MET A 504 15.30 -26.43 -17.68
C MET A 504 16.11 -25.76 -18.79
N GLN A 505 16.55 -26.52 -19.79
CA GLN A 505 17.28 -25.97 -20.94
C GLN A 505 16.41 -24.99 -21.75
N ASP A 506 15.14 -25.33 -22.00
CA ASP A 506 14.21 -24.52 -22.79
C ASP A 506 13.85 -23.20 -22.05
N THR A 507 13.85 -23.21 -20.72
CA THR A 507 13.56 -22.03 -19.90
C THR A 507 14.72 -21.04 -19.77
N GLU A 508 15.96 -21.41 -20.10
CA GLU A 508 17.12 -20.52 -19.98
C GLU A 508 16.97 -19.19 -20.76
N MET A 509 16.49 -19.26 -22.01
CA MET A 509 16.31 -18.07 -22.85
C MET A 509 15.19 -17.19 -22.32
N MET A 510 14.14 -17.81 -21.77
CA MET A 510 13.03 -17.10 -21.10
C MET A 510 13.53 -16.38 -19.86
N THR A 511 14.34 -17.04 -19.02
CA THR A 511 14.96 -16.44 -17.82
C THR A 511 15.83 -15.25 -18.17
N ARG A 512 16.70 -15.36 -19.18
CA ARG A 512 17.51 -14.23 -19.68
C ARG A 512 16.66 -13.06 -20.15
N THR A 513 15.56 -13.35 -20.84
CA THR A 513 14.62 -12.33 -21.32
C THR A 513 13.89 -11.65 -20.17
N ALA A 514 13.43 -12.42 -19.18
CA ALA A 514 12.74 -11.93 -18.00
C ALA A 514 13.65 -11.03 -17.15
N LYS A 515 14.87 -11.47 -16.87
CA LYS A 515 15.89 -10.69 -16.14
C LYS A 515 16.21 -9.38 -16.86
N ARG A 516 16.40 -9.40 -18.19
CA ARG A 516 16.60 -8.16 -18.97
C ARG A 516 15.42 -7.19 -18.85
N LEU A 517 14.17 -7.67 -18.94
CA LEU A 517 12.98 -6.81 -18.78
C LEU A 517 12.93 -6.20 -17.39
N TYR A 518 13.21 -7.01 -16.36
CA TYR A 518 13.32 -6.58 -14.96
C TYR A 518 14.38 -5.48 -14.78
N ASP A 519 15.59 -5.69 -15.29
CA ASP A 519 16.70 -4.74 -15.18
C ASP A 519 16.42 -3.41 -15.90
N THR A 520 15.64 -3.45 -16.99
CA THR A 520 15.19 -2.24 -17.71
C THR A 520 13.98 -1.54 -17.05
N GLY A 521 13.42 -2.11 -15.98
CA GLY A 521 12.27 -1.55 -15.26
C GLY A 521 10.91 -1.81 -15.92
N ASP A 522 10.82 -2.70 -16.91
CA ASP A 522 9.54 -3.12 -17.52
C ASP A 522 8.91 -4.25 -16.69
N TYR A 523 8.59 -3.93 -15.43
CA TYR A 523 8.14 -4.90 -14.43
C TYR A 523 6.86 -5.62 -14.83
N SER A 524 5.94 -4.98 -15.56
CA SER A 524 4.72 -5.65 -16.03
C SER A 524 5.02 -6.77 -17.03
N LYS A 525 5.94 -6.55 -17.99
CA LYS A 525 6.33 -7.63 -18.92
C LYS A 525 7.23 -8.66 -18.26
N ALA A 526 8.13 -8.22 -17.38
CA ALA A 526 8.98 -9.13 -16.60
C ALA A 526 8.13 -10.08 -15.76
N LEU A 527 7.12 -9.55 -15.05
CA LEU A 527 6.17 -10.32 -14.24
C LEU A 527 5.52 -11.45 -15.04
N ASN A 528 4.96 -11.14 -16.22
CA ASN A 528 4.34 -12.16 -17.07
C ASN A 528 5.33 -13.28 -17.44
N LYS A 529 6.59 -12.94 -17.72
CA LYS A 529 7.62 -13.95 -18.02
C LYS A 529 8.00 -14.79 -16.80
N PHE A 530 8.11 -14.20 -15.62
CA PHE A 530 8.36 -14.97 -14.40
C PHE A 530 7.16 -15.86 -14.01
N VAL A 531 5.93 -15.43 -14.26
CA VAL A 531 4.73 -16.29 -14.12
C VAL A 531 4.82 -17.50 -15.04
N ASP A 532 5.11 -17.30 -16.33
CA ASP A 532 5.25 -18.39 -17.31
C ASP A 532 6.36 -19.36 -16.90
N LEU A 533 7.53 -18.83 -16.50
CA LEU A 533 8.66 -19.62 -16.03
C LEU A 533 8.30 -20.50 -14.83
N LEU A 534 7.70 -19.92 -13.79
CA LEU A 534 7.33 -20.69 -12.58
C LEU A 534 6.29 -21.76 -12.89
N ARG A 535 5.31 -21.49 -13.76
CA ARG A 535 4.33 -22.50 -14.17
C ARG A 535 5.02 -23.71 -14.81
N ILE A 536 5.91 -23.45 -15.76
CA ILE A 536 6.68 -24.50 -16.45
C ILE A 536 7.57 -25.27 -15.46
N MET A 537 8.28 -24.57 -14.57
CA MET A 537 9.14 -25.21 -13.58
C MET A 537 8.36 -26.10 -12.61
N TYR A 538 7.17 -25.67 -12.17
CA TYR A 538 6.34 -26.44 -11.24
C TYR A 538 5.76 -27.74 -11.81
N GLU A 539 5.68 -27.88 -13.13
CA GLU A 539 5.23 -29.12 -13.77
C GLU A 539 6.20 -30.29 -13.56
N VAL A 540 7.50 -29.99 -13.39
CA VAL A 540 8.55 -31.02 -13.37
C VAL A 540 9.43 -30.97 -12.12
N LEU A 541 9.62 -29.79 -11.52
CA LEU A 541 10.50 -29.60 -10.36
C LEU A 541 9.73 -29.49 -9.05
N ALA A 542 10.44 -29.76 -7.96
CA ALA A 542 9.98 -29.54 -6.60
C ALA A 542 10.92 -28.58 -5.84
N PRO A 543 10.39 -27.63 -5.05
CA PRO A 543 11.21 -26.82 -4.16
C PRO A 543 11.77 -27.64 -2.98
N PRO A 544 12.79 -27.12 -2.28
CA PRO A 544 13.55 -25.91 -2.59
C PRO A 544 14.66 -26.17 -3.62
N PHE A 545 14.81 -25.26 -4.58
CA PHE A 545 15.86 -25.28 -5.60
C PHE A 545 16.25 -23.83 -5.94
N PRO A 546 17.55 -23.47 -6.10
CA PRO A 546 17.97 -22.07 -6.26
C PRO A 546 17.25 -21.30 -7.37
N ASP A 547 17.14 -21.85 -8.57
CA ASP A 547 16.52 -21.15 -9.71
C ASP A 547 15.04 -20.88 -9.45
N PHE A 548 14.39 -21.79 -8.72
CA PHE A 548 13.01 -21.67 -8.31
C PHE A 548 12.82 -20.48 -7.36
N CYS A 549 13.67 -20.41 -6.33
CA CYS A 549 13.69 -19.32 -5.36
C CYS A 549 14.03 -17.97 -6.00
N GLU A 550 15.00 -17.92 -6.92
CA GLU A 550 15.34 -16.69 -7.67
C GLU A 550 14.16 -16.21 -8.52
N CYS A 551 13.51 -17.11 -9.26
CA CYS A 551 12.39 -16.76 -10.12
C CYS A 551 11.19 -16.27 -9.30
N GLN A 552 10.90 -16.90 -8.15
CA GLN A 552 9.89 -16.41 -7.21
C GLN A 552 10.25 -15.05 -6.62
N GLN A 553 11.52 -14.82 -6.27
CA GLN A 553 11.96 -13.54 -5.73
C GLN A 553 11.76 -12.42 -6.76
N HIS A 554 12.19 -12.62 -8.01
CA HIS A 554 11.98 -11.63 -9.07
C HIS A 554 10.50 -11.38 -9.37
N LEU A 555 9.66 -12.41 -9.32
CA LEU A 555 8.21 -12.24 -9.44
C LEU A 555 7.64 -11.38 -8.30
N LYS A 556 8.04 -11.64 -7.05
CA LYS A 556 7.67 -10.82 -5.88
C LYS A 556 8.12 -9.38 -6.06
N ASP A 557 9.37 -9.16 -6.49
CA ASP A 557 9.93 -7.84 -6.72
C ASP A 557 9.17 -7.08 -7.81
N CYS A 558 8.73 -7.76 -8.88
CA CYS A 558 7.88 -7.16 -9.90
C CYS A 558 6.55 -6.66 -9.31
N PHE A 559 5.89 -7.45 -8.44
CA PHE A 559 4.66 -7.00 -7.77
C PHE A 559 4.90 -5.78 -6.86
N LEU A 560 5.95 -5.80 -6.05
CA LEU A 560 6.33 -4.66 -5.20
C LEU A 560 6.57 -3.40 -6.03
N ASN A 561 7.22 -3.55 -7.18
CA ASN A 561 7.49 -2.46 -8.12
C ASN A 561 6.25 -1.89 -8.83
N LEU A 562 5.14 -2.64 -8.86
CA LEU A 562 3.84 -2.19 -9.37
C LEU A 562 2.95 -1.59 -8.28
N GLY A 563 3.46 -1.50 -7.04
CA GLY A 563 2.80 -0.90 -5.89
C GLY A 563 3.42 0.45 -5.48
N ASN A 564 3.50 0.66 -4.16
CA ASN A 564 4.13 1.81 -3.54
C ASN A 564 5.65 1.80 -3.79
N VAL A 565 6.13 2.73 -4.60
CA VAL A 565 7.55 2.86 -4.95
C VAL A 565 8.03 4.30 -4.80
N TYR A 566 9.24 4.47 -4.26
CA TYR A 566 9.93 5.73 -4.21
C TYR A 566 11.36 5.63 -4.73
N ASN A 567 11.70 6.49 -5.69
CA ASN A 567 13.03 6.57 -6.26
C ASN A 567 13.87 7.62 -5.51
N LEU A 568 14.93 7.16 -4.85
CA LEU A 568 15.94 7.99 -4.23
C LEU A 568 17.06 8.23 -5.25
N ASN A 569 17.19 9.48 -5.67
CA ASN A 569 18.26 9.97 -6.53
C ASN A 569 19.49 10.35 -5.71
#